data_AF-A0A7S0T8Y2-F1
#
_entry.id   AF-A0A7S0T8Y2-F1
#
_cell.length_a   1.000
_cell.length_b   1.000
_cell.length_c   1.000
_cell.angle_alpha   90.00
_cell.angle_beta   90.00
_cell.angle_gamma   90.00
#
_symmetry.space_group_name_H-M   'P 1'
#
loop_
_entity.id
_entity.type
_entity.pdbx_description
1 polymer ?
#
loop_
_entity_poly.entity_id
_entity_poly.type
_entity_poly.pdbx_seq_one_letter_code
_entity_poly.pdbx_strand_id
1 'polypeptide(L)'
;ARDADAAKLEFCENHRKMKRNWILAESFPSREVIDAYKKPKVNTSRERFRWGRIQKDALSEFCWRKFGWPPARTAETVSVVESRWKPEQGAHAVQTRIDEYFRPQRFAKIKSQRLRDAVSGMAGEEQAQKLSLVALKSKNTRGTLSAKRKRADSGEQ
;
A
#
# COMPACT_ATOMS: atom_id res chain seq x y z
N ALA A 1 -16.92 -21.23 -35.74
CA ALA A 1 -18.34 -21.12 -35.31
C ALA A 1 -18.57 -21.89 -34.02
N ARG A 2 -18.40 -23.23 -34.00
CA ARG A 2 -18.61 -24.08 -32.78
C ARG A 2 -17.93 -23.57 -31.50
N ASP A 3 -16.69 -23.08 -31.57
CA ASP A 3 -15.97 -22.62 -30.38
C ASP A 3 -16.54 -21.31 -29.78
N ALA A 4 -17.13 -20.45 -30.61
CA ALA A 4 -17.73 -19.19 -30.15
C ALA A 4 -19.03 -19.45 -29.39
N ASP A 5 -19.81 -20.44 -29.82
CA ASP A 5 -21.06 -20.82 -29.16
C ASP A 5 -20.79 -21.54 -27.83
N ALA A 6 -19.74 -22.38 -27.75
CA ALA A 6 -19.31 -22.97 -26.50
C ALA A 6 -18.88 -21.92 -25.47
N ALA A 7 -18.11 -20.90 -25.89
CA ALA A 7 -17.69 -19.81 -25.02
C ALA A 7 -18.85 -18.94 -24.52
N LYS A 8 -19.90 -18.75 -25.34
CA LYS A 8 -21.15 -18.07 -24.91
C LYS A 8 -21.85 -18.85 -23.81
N LEU A 9 -21.98 -20.17 -23.96
CA LEU A 9 -22.63 -21.03 -22.97
C LEU A 9 -21.84 -21.06 -21.65
N GLU A 10 -20.53 -21.22 -21.73
CA GLU A 10 -19.64 -21.17 -20.57
C GLU A 10 -19.76 -19.83 -19.83
N PHE A 11 -19.77 -18.72 -20.58
CA PHE A 11 -19.96 -17.39 -20.01
C PHE A 11 -21.32 -17.27 -19.28
N CYS A 12 -22.41 -17.72 -19.90
CA CYS A 12 -23.74 -17.69 -19.32
C CYS A 12 -23.84 -18.53 -18.04
N GLU A 13 -23.24 -19.73 -18.00
CA GLU A 13 -23.22 -20.58 -16.81
C GLU A 13 -22.40 -19.96 -15.67
N ASN A 14 -21.19 -19.50 -15.97
CA ASN A 14 -20.31 -18.87 -14.98
C ASN A 14 -20.93 -17.60 -14.39
N HIS A 15 -21.70 -16.85 -15.19
CA HIS A 15 -22.35 -15.60 -14.79
C HIS A 15 -23.85 -15.74 -14.56
N ARG A 16 -24.35 -16.97 -14.33
CA ARG A 16 -25.78 -17.27 -14.12
C ARG A 16 -26.39 -16.53 -12.93
N LYS A 17 -25.59 -16.24 -11.91
CA LYS A 17 -26.03 -15.51 -10.70
C LYS A 17 -26.18 -14.00 -10.92
N MET A 18 -25.59 -13.43 -11.98
CA MET A 18 -25.63 -11.99 -12.22
C MET A 18 -26.82 -11.54 -13.07
N LYS A 19 -27.24 -12.36 -14.05
CA LYS A 19 -28.41 -12.05 -14.89
C LYS A 19 -29.09 -13.34 -15.34
N ARG A 20 -30.43 -13.34 -15.31
CA ARG A 20 -31.24 -14.50 -15.73
C ARG A 20 -31.13 -14.79 -17.23
N ASN A 21 -31.14 -13.73 -18.06
CA ASN A 21 -31.06 -13.84 -19.52
C ASN A 21 -29.93 -12.94 -20.04
N TRP A 22 -28.86 -13.55 -20.55
CA TRP A 22 -27.77 -12.85 -21.23
C TRP A 22 -28.11 -12.65 -22.71
N ILE A 23 -28.00 -11.42 -23.20
CA ILE A 23 -28.11 -11.10 -24.63
C ILE A 23 -26.68 -10.81 -25.08
N LEU A 24 -26.07 -11.79 -25.75
CA LEU A 24 -24.69 -11.71 -26.22
C LEU A 24 -24.69 -11.38 -27.71
N ALA A 25 -23.83 -10.46 -28.12
CA ALA A 25 -23.63 -10.14 -29.53
C ALA A 25 -23.08 -11.36 -30.28
N GLU A 26 -23.31 -11.43 -31.59
CA GLU A 26 -22.81 -12.53 -32.42
C GLU A 26 -21.28 -12.60 -32.40
N SER A 27 -20.63 -11.45 -32.34
CA SER A 27 -19.17 -11.28 -32.24
C SER A 27 -18.59 -11.66 -30.88
N PHE A 28 -19.41 -12.06 -29.90
CA PHE A 28 -18.92 -12.51 -28.59
C PHE A 28 -18.39 -13.96 -28.65
N PRO A 29 -17.27 -14.27 -27.98
CA PRO A 29 -16.31 -13.34 -27.40
C PRO A 29 -15.47 -12.66 -28.49
N SER A 30 -15.33 -11.33 -28.43
CA SER A 30 -14.56 -10.60 -29.42
C SER A 30 -13.06 -10.86 -29.22
N ARG A 31 -12.43 -11.43 -30.26
CA ARG A 31 -10.98 -11.68 -30.28
C ARG A 31 -10.19 -10.38 -30.15
N GLU A 32 -10.68 -9.30 -30.76
CA GLU A 32 -10.04 -7.99 -30.67
C GLU A 32 -10.02 -7.45 -29.24
N VAL A 33 -11.11 -7.65 -28.49
CA VAL A 33 -11.17 -7.27 -27.08
C VAL A 33 -10.20 -8.10 -26.27
N ILE A 34 -10.20 -9.43 -26.46
CA ILE A 34 -9.26 -10.33 -25.78
C ILE A 34 -7.80 -9.91 -26.06
N ASP A 35 -7.47 -9.61 -27.31
CA ASP A 35 -6.14 -9.21 -27.73
C ASP A 35 -5.76 -7.83 -27.18
N ALA A 36 -6.68 -6.88 -27.10
CA ALA A 36 -6.44 -5.58 -26.49
C ALA A 36 -6.09 -5.70 -24.99
N TYR A 37 -6.75 -6.62 -24.27
CA TYR A 37 -6.43 -6.89 -22.86
C TYR A 37 -5.13 -7.69 -22.69
N LYS A 38 -4.85 -8.65 -23.58
CA LYS A 38 -3.62 -9.45 -23.54
C LYS A 38 -2.38 -8.66 -23.97
N LYS A 39 -2.52 -7.79 -24.97
CA LYS A 39 -1.44 -7.02 -25.60
C LYS A 39 -1.86 -5.56 -25.69
N PRO A 40 -1.99 -4.86 -24.55
CA PRO A 40 -2.40 -3.47 -24.55
C PRO A 40 -1.32 -2.61 -25.21
N LYS A 41 -1.75 -1.70 -26.07
CA LYS A 41 -0.86 -0.70 -26.69
C LYS A 41 -0.57 0.39 -25.67
N VAL A 42 0.34 0.11 -24.75
CA VAL A 42 0.79 1.07 -23.73
C VAL A 42 2.07 1.77 -24.17
N ASN A 43 2.30 2.97 -23.64
CA ASN A 43 3.58 3.64 -23.80
C ASN A 43 4.66 2.85 -23.04
N THR A 44 5.72 2.44 -23.73
CA THR A 44 6.85 1.67 -23.16
C THR A 44 7.96 2.56 -22.58
N SER A 45 7.74 3.87 -22.51
CA SER A 45 8.72 4.80 -21.96
C SER A 45 9.13 4.39 -20.54
N ARG A 46 10.45 4.33 -20.33
CA ARG A 46 11.07 4.06 -19.02
C ARG A 46 11.49 5.36 -18.32
N GLU A 47 11.04 6.51 -18.84
CA GLU A 47 11.36 7.79 -18.23
C GLU A 47 10.81 7.86 -16.81
N ARG A 48 11.65 8.35 -15.89
CA ARG A 48 11.22 8.54 -14.51
C ARG A 48 10.14 9.60 -14.48
N PHE A 49 8.98 9.24 -13.94
CA PHE A 49 7.91 10.19 -13.66
C PHE A 49 8.44 11.33 -12.78
N ARG A 50 8.27 12.56 -13.26
CA ARG A 50 8.62 13.78 -12.53
C ARG A 50 7.57 14.84 -12.81
N TRP A 51 7.27 15.62 -11.78
CA TRP A 51 6.52 16.84 -11.93
C TRP A 51 7.48 17.97 -12.31
N GLY A 52 7.17 18.69 -13.39
CA GLY A 52 7.94 19.85 -13.85
C GLY A 52 7.57 21.13 -13.10
N ARG A 53 8.38 22.18 -13.28
CA ARG A 53 8.02 23.53 -12.83
C ARG A 53 6.98 24.13 -13.79
N ILE A 54 5.96 24.77 -13.24
CA ILE A 54 4.91 25.44 -14.01
C ILE A 54 5.48 26.75 -14.60
N GLN A 55 5.25 26.98 -15.89
CA GLN A 55 5.56 28.25 -16.56
C GLN A 55 4.32 29.15 -16.56
N LYS A 56 4.27 30.11 -15.63
CA LYS A 56 3.09 30.96 -15.40
C LYS A 56 2.68 31.78 -16.62
N ASP A 57 3.66 32.40 -17.27
CA ASP A 57 3.39 33.35 -18.35
C ASP A 57 2.82 32.64 -19.57
N ALA A 58 3.48 31.55 -20.00
CA ALA A 58 3.02 30.70 -21.10
C ALA A 58 1.64 30.08 -20.81
N LEU A 59 1.38 29.67 -19.57
CA LEU A 59 0.08 29.13 -19.18
C LEU A 59 -1.02 30.20 -19.18
N SER A 60 -0.69 31.41 -18.74
CA SER A 60 -1.62 32.55 -18.73
C SER A 60 -2.00 32.96 -20.15
N GLU A 61 -1.02 33.04 -21.06
CA GLU A 61 -1.27 33.30 -22.48
C GLU A 61 -2.10 32.19 -23.13
N PHE A 62 -1.80 30.93 -22.83
CA PHE A 62 -2.57 29.79 -23.32
C PHE A 62 -4.03 29.84 -22.85
N CYS A 63 -4.26 30.10 -21.56
CA CYS A 63 -5.59 30.17 -20.98
C CYS A 63 -6.40 31.36 -21.51
N TRP A 64 -5.75 32.50 -21.74
CA TRP A 64 -6.38 33.63 -22.42
C TRP A 64 -6.80 33.25 -23.84
N ARG A 65 -5.88 32.68 -24.64
CA ARG A 65 -6.12 32.39 -26.06
C ARG A 65 -7.11 31.24 -26.30
N LYS A 66 -7.12 30.21 -25.44
CA LYS A 66 -7.97 29.02 -25.61
C LYS A 66 -9.27 29.08 -24.84
N PHE A 67 -9.28 29.69 -23.66
CA PHE A 67 -10.44 29.70 -22.77
C PHE A 67 -11.01 31.11 -22.53
N GLY A 68 -10.36 32.17 -23.04
CA GLY A 68 -10.78 33.55 -22.79
C GLY A 68 -10.62 33.98 -21.33
N TRP A 69 -9.78 33.30 -20.56
CA TRP A 69 -9.64 33.57 -19.13
C TRP A 69 -8.76 34.79 -18.88
N PRO A 70 -9.26 35.82 -18.17
CA PRO A 70 -8.43 36.95 -17.77
C PRO A 70 -7.18 36.46 -17.01
N PRO A 71 -6.01 37.08 -17.21
CA PRO A 71 -4.76 36.64 -16.57
C PRO A 71 -4.86 36.51 -15.05
N ALA A 72 -5.63 37.39 -14.40
CA ALA A 72 -5.87 37.36 -12.95
C ALA A 72 -6.52 36.05 -12.48
N ARG A 73 -7.51 35.53 -13.23
CA ARG A 73 -8.22 34.29 -12.89
C ARG A 73 -7.30 33.07 -13.02
N THR A 74 -6.48 33.05 -14.06
CA THR A 74 -5.49 31.99 -14.26
C THR A 74 -4.44 32.03 -13.14
N ALA A 75 -3.96 33.23 -12.79
CA ALA A 75 -2.98 33.41 -11.70
C ALA A 75 -3.52 32.95 -10.35
N GLU A 76 -4.77 33.30 -10.00
CA GLU A 76 -5.44 32.84 -8.77
C GLU A 76 -5.49 31.31 -8.70
N THR A 77 -5.92 30.67 -9.78
CA THR A 77 -6.03 29.21 -9.86
C THR A 77 -4.67 28.53 -9.74
N VAL A 78 -3.66 29.06 -10.45
CA VAL A 78 -2.29 28.51 -10.44
C VAL A 78 -1.64 28.71 -9.07
N SER A 79 -1.92 29.82 -8.38
CA SER A 79 -1.40 30.09 -7.02
C SER A 79 -1.78 28.99 -6.02
N VAL A 80 -3.01 28.47 -6.08
CA VAL A 80 -3.44 27.34 -5.25
C VAL A 80 -2.58 26.11 -5.54
N VAL A 81 -2.36 25.80 -6.81
CA VAL A 81 -1.55 24.64 -7.22
C VAL A 81 -0.11 24.81 -6.76
N GLU A 82 0.48 25.99 -6.89
CA GLU A 82 1.85 26.28 -6.46
C GLU A 82 2.02 26.24 -4.95
N SER A 83 1.05 26.73 -4.19
CA SER A 83 1.10 26.65 -2.73
C SER A 83 1.16 25.20 -2.25
N ARG A 84 0.48 24.29 -2.95
CA ARG A 84 0.49 22.85 -2.72
C ARG A 84 1.73 22.16 -3.32
N TRP A 85 2.26 22.73 -4.39
CA TRP A 85 3.42 22.23 -5.12
C TRP A 85 4.70 22.97 -4.70
N LYS A 86 5.27 22.57 -3.56
CA LYS A 86 6.56 23.09 -3.08
C LYS A 86 7.64 22.00 -3.17
N PRO A 87 8.43 21.96 -4.27
CA PRO A 87 9.44 20.90 -4.46
C PRO A 87 10.55 20.93 -3.40
N GLU A 88 10.84 22.10 -2.81
CA GLU A 88 11.84 22.26 -1.76
C GLU A 88 11.37 21.76 -0.38
N GLN A 89 10.05 21.64 -0.14
CA GLN A 89 9.50 21.21 1.15
C GLN A 89 9.39 19.68 1.30
N GLY A 90 10.16 18.93 0.51
CA GLY A 90 10.41 17.48 0.59
C GLY A 90 9.35 16.64 1.33
N ALA A 91 8.55 15.86 0.60
CA ALA A 91 7.60 14.87 1.13
C ALA A 91 6.50 15.35 2.11
N HIS A 92 6.60 16.54 2.71
CA HIS A 92 5.68 17.00 3.77
C HIS A 92 4.34 17.57 3.24
N ALA A 93 4.19 17.78 1.94
CA ALA A 93 2.95 18.29 1.32
C ALA A 93 2.08 17.21 0.65
N VAL A 94 2.52 15.95 0.64
CA VAL A 94 1.77 14.83 0.06
C VAL A 94 1.19 14.02 1.19
N GLN A 95 -0.15 13.95 1.25
CA GLN A 95 -0.82 13.03 2.16
C GLN A 95 -0.30 11.62 1.88
N THR A 96 0.32 11.02 2.88
CA THR A 96 0.88 9.67 2.77
C THR A 96 -0.26 8.64 2.76
N ARG A 97 0.03 7.44 2.24
CA ARG A 97 -0.92 6.32 2.36
C ARG A 97 -1.06 5.93 3.82
N ILE A 98 -2.19 5.32 4.17
CA ILE A 98 -2.42 4.75 5.51
C ILE A 98 -1.33 3.73 5.89
N ASP A 99 -0.75 3.05 4.90
CA ASP A 99 0.39 2.15 5.05
C ASP A 99 1.64 2.84 5.63
N GLU A 100 1.83 4.13 5.32
CA GLU A 100 2.92 4.94 5.87
C GLU A 100 2.75 5.17 7.38
N TYR A 101 1.51 5.40 7.80
CA TYR A 101 1.14 5.58 9.19
C TYR A 101 1.31 4.27 9.99
N PHE A 102 1.00 3.13 9.37
CA PHE A 102 1.17 1.81 9.97
C PHE A 102 2.53 1.18 9.69
N ARG A 103 3.54 1.94 9.26
CA ARG A 103 4.89 1.40 9.15
C ARG A 103 5.32 0.87 10.52
N PRO A 104 5.82 -0.37 10.61
CA PRO A 104 6.32 -0.92 11.86
C PRO A 104 7.63 -0.19 12.23
N GLN A 105 7.51 1.00 12.81
CA GLN A 105 8.66 1.88 13.08
C GLN A 105 9.59 1.25 14.13
N ARG A 106 9.03 0.46 15.06
CA ARG A 106 9.73 -0.36 16.05
C ARG A 106 8.84 -1.54 16.37
N PHE A 107 9.20 -2.76 15.96
CA PHE A 107 8.58 -3.93 16.57
C PHE A 107 8.80 -3.84 18.08
N ALA A 108 7.72 -3.87 18.86
CA ALA A 108 7.84 -3.99 20.29
C ALA A 108 8.70 -5.23 20.58
N LYS A 109 9.79 -5.08 21.35
CA LYS A 109 10.62 -6.22 21.73
C LYS A 109 9.76 -7.17 22.55
N ILE A 110 9.34 -8.29 21.96
CA ILE A 110 8.51 -9.28 22.63
C ILE A 110 9.38 -9.97 23.70
N LYS A 111 9.20 -9.57 24.96
CA LYS A 111 9.97 -10.11 26.09
C LYS A 111 9.49 -11.52 26.48
N SER A 112 8.18 -11.77 26.40
CA SER A 112 7.57 -13.05 26.77
C SER A 112 7.99 -14.17 25.82
N GLN A 113 8.29 -15.35 26.38
CA GLN A 113 8.62 -16.55 25.62
C GLN A 113 7.40 -17.03 24.81
N ARG A 114 6.22 -17.14 25.46
CA ARG A 114 4.98 -17.62 24.84
C ARG A 114 4.54 -16.78 23.63
N LEU A 115 4.72 -15.47 23.71
CA LEU A 115 4.38 -14.55 22.61
C LEU A 115 5.39 -14.64 21.46
N ARG A 116 6.65 -15.00 21.71
CA ARG A 116 7.64 -15.24 20.65
C ARG A 116 7.30 -16.51 19.85
N ASP A 117 6.89 -17.56 20.56
CA ASP A 117 6.54 -18.85 19.94
C ASP A 117 5.24 -18.77 19.12
N ALA A 118 4.28 -17.94 19.54
CA ALA A 118 3.05 -17.69 18.76
C ALA A 118 3.32 -16.85 17.49
N VAL A 119 4.22 -15.86 17.58
CA VAL A 119 4.51 -14.95 16.46
C VAL A 119 5.47 -15.57 15.43
N SER A 120 6.34 -16.49 15.83
CA SER A 120 7.28 -17.17 14.90
C SER A 120 6.57 -18.00 13.83
N GLY A 121 5.36 -18.51 14.09
CA GLY A 121 4.56 -19.23 13.10
C GLY A 121 3.75 -18.33 12.17
N MET A 122 3.56 -17.05 12.51
CA MET A 122 2.76 -16.10 11.74
C MET A 122 3.59 -15.13 10.90
N ALA A 123 4.80 -14.79 11.34
CA ALA A 123 5.68 -13.87 10.64
C ALA A 123 6.59 -14.63 9.68
N GLY A 124 6.54 -14.30 8.38
CA GLY A 124 7.41 -14.89 7.37
C GLY A 124 8.89 -14.88 7.77
N GLU A 125 9.65 -15.88 7.29
CA GLU A 125 10.98 -16.29 7.76
C GLU A 125 11.97 -15.13 8.02
N GLU A 126 11.89 -14.08 7.20
CA GLU A 126 12.73 -12.88 7.28
C GLU A 126 12.55 -12.07 8.59
N GLN A 127 11.35 -12.07 9.16
CA GLN A 127 11.01 -11.34 10.40
C GLN A 127 11.39 -12.15 11.65
N ALA A 128 11.32 -13.47 11.57
CA ALA A 128 11.73 -14.39 12.65
C ALA A 128 13.25 -14.29 12.93
N GLN A 129 14.07 -14.15 11.88
CA GLN A 129 15.53 -13.99 12.00
C GLN A 129 15.94 -12.70 12.72
N LYS A 130 15.23 -11.59 12.50
CA LYS A 130 15.51 -10.30 13.17
C LYS A 130 15.14 -10.33 14.65
N LEU A 131 14.09 -11.08 15.03
CA LEU A 131 13.64 -11.21 16.42
C LEU A 131 14.51 -12.16 17.25
N SER A 132 15.03 -13.24 16.67
CA SER A 132 15.88 -14.22 17.38
C SER A 132 17.25 -13.66 17.77
N LEU A 133 17.84 -12.78 16.94
CA LEU A 133 19.13 -12.15 17.19
C LEU A 133 19.14 -11.25 18.45
N VAL A 134 17.98 -10.69 18.81
CA VAL A 134 17.82 -9.83 20.00
C VAL A 134 17.76 -10.65 21.30
N ALA A 135 17.30 -11.90 21.25
CA ALA A 135 17.15 -12.75 22.44
C ALA A 135 18.48 -13.32 22.95
N LEU A 136 19.44 -13.61 22.07
CA LEU A 136 20.75 -14.17 22.43
C LEU A 136 21.64 -13.18 23.20
N LYS A 137 21.45 -11.87 23.02
CA LYS A 137 22.21 -10.82 23.72
C LYS A 137 21.82 -10.60 25.18
N SER A 138 20.69 -11.15 25.66
CA SER A 138 20.13 -10.84 26.99
C SER A 138 20.54 -11.78 28.12
N LYS A 139 21.31 -12.84 27.87
CA LYS A 139 21.55 -13.92 28.87
C LYS A 139 22.77 -13.74 29.78
N ASN A 140 23.46 -12.59 29.77
CA ASN A 140 24.61 -12.37 30.63
C ASN A 140 24.39 -11.17 31.55
N THR A 141 23.66 -11.37 32.65
CA THR A 141 23.74 -10.57 33.90
C THR A 141 22.63 -11.00 34.87
N ARG A 142 22.98 -11.87 35.82
CA ARG A 142 22.78 -11.65 37.27
C ARG A 142 23.02 -12.94 38.05
N GLY A 143 24.19 -13.02 38.66
CA GLY A 143 24.39 -13.76 39.88
C GLY A 143 24.18 -12.87 41.11
N THR A 144 23.87 -13.54 42.22
CA THR A 144 24.08 -13.19 43.65
C THR A 144 22.96 -12.52 44.46
N LEU A 145 22.83 -13.06 45.70
CA LEU A 145 22.17 -12.59 46.93
C LEU A 145 20.65 -12.85 47.01
N SER A 146 20.04 -13.45 48.05
CA SER A 146 20.42 -13.56 49.47
C SER A 146 19.63 -14.68 50.18
N ALA A 147 20.26 -15.35 51.13
CA ALA A 147 19.68 -16.31 52.07
C ALA A 147 18.92 -15.60 53.20
N LYS A 148 17.77 -16.14 53.64
CA LYS A 148 17.18 -15.76 54.94
C LYS A 148 16.50 -16.94 55.64
N ARG A 149 16.98 -17.19 56.86
CA ARG A 149 16.66 -18.27 57.82
C ARG A 149 15.21 -18.19 58.34
N LYS A 150 14.54 -19.34 58.48
CA LYS A 150 13.33 -19.52 59.31
C LYS A 150 13.75 -19.72 60.77
N ARG A 151 13.19 -18.92 61.69
CA ARG A 151 13.11 -19.25 63.13
C ARG A 151 11.69 -19.72 63.42
N ALA A 152 11.60 -20.80 64.20
CA ALA A 152 10.38 -21.34 64.77
C ALA A 152 9.89 -20.46 65.92
N ASP A 153 8.58 -20.41 66.12
CA ASP A 153 7.99 -20.06 67.40
C ASP A 153 6.77 -20.95 67.64
N SER A 154 6.74 -21.52 68.83
CA SER A 154 5.81 -22.49 69.38
C SER A 154 5.09 -21.81 70.52
N GLY A 155 3.77 -21.64 70.42
CA GLY A 155 2.92 -21.14 71.50
C GLY A 155 2.20 -22.29 72.18
N GLU A 156 2.57 -22.53 73.44
CA GLU A 156 1.84 -23.33 74.44
C GLU A 156 0.49 -22.70 74.82
N GLN A 157 -0.28 -23.51 75.56
CA GLN A 157 -1.66 -23.35 76.02
C GLN A 157 -1.93 -22.11 76.88
#